data_AF-A0AAN6F290-F1
#
_entry.id   AF-A0AAN6F290-F1
#
_cell.length_a   1.000
_cell.length_b   1.000
_cell.length_c   1.000
_cell.angle_alpha   90.00
_cell.angle_beta   90.00
_cell.angle_gamma   90.00
#
_symmetry.space_group_name_H-M   'P 1'
#
loop_
_entity.id
_entity.type
_entity.pdbx_description
1 polymer ?
#
loop_
_entity_poly.entity_id
_entity_poly.type
_entity_poly.pdbx_seq_one_letter_code
_entity_poly.pdbx_strand_id
1 'polypeptide(L)'
;MRQLCLATMGLEQVGLTHGDIRLASMLLDSNWNLKLSDLDRATRIGEDIAVITELFGRLLSKEDDGDTGTYGKAGVRTDSFAIRSVFYTLLRGHEPYKTESWGTDHFVILGENFQQREFAPLTSSAGDAIISKCWNGEYHSIKELVAEFPDDTEQHDLVVEEQEFTTLRHLESECRSFIKSGLVDRLKRY
;
A
#
# COMPACT_ATOMS: atom_id res chain seq x y z
N MET A 1 2.64 -6.77 7.16
CA MET A 1 1.48 -5.83 7.23
C MET A 1 1.03 -5.51 8.65
N ARG A 2 0.88 -6.50 9.53
CA ARG A 2 0.45 -6.27 10.92
C ARG A 2 1.20 -5.16 11.66
N GLN A 3 2.54 -5.19 11.65
CA GLN A 3 3.37 -4.19 12.33
C GLN A 3 3.16 -2.76 11.80
N LEU A 4 2.91 -2.60 10.49
CA LEU A 4 2.54 -1.30 9.92
C LEU A 4 1.20 -0.82 10.51
N CYS A 5 0.19 -1.68 10.51
CA CYS A 5 -1.13 -1.34 11.05
C CYS A 5 -1.08 -1.01 12.55
N LEU A 6 -0.25 -1.74 13.32
CA LEU A 6 -0.03 -1.45 14.74
C LEU A 6 0.64 -0.09 14.96
N ALA A 7 1.65 0.25 14.16
CA ALA A 7 2.31 1.56 14.24
C ALA A 7 1.33 2.68 13.89
N THR A 8 0.54 2.52 12.82
CA THR A 8 -0.50 3.48 12.44
C THR A 8 -1.61 3.58 13.48
N MET A 9 -2.03 2.48 14.10
CA MET A 9 -3.00 2.49 15.21
C MET A 9 -2.46 3.28 16.41
N GLY A 10 -1.16 3.20 16.68
CA GLY A 10 -0.52 4.02 17.72
C GLY A 10 -0.65 5.53 17.45
N LEU A 11 -0.53 5.96 16.19
CA LEU A 11 -0.76 7.35 15.78
C LEU A 11 -2.25 7.72 15.92
N GLU A 12 -3.16 6.86 15.46
CA GLU A 12 -4.60 7.07 15.57
C GLU A 12 -5.03 7.28 17.02
N GLN A 13 -4.49 6.49 17.95
CA GLN A 13 -4.78 6.57 19.38
C GLN A 13 -4.35 7.89 20.04
N VAL A 14 -3.33 8.56 19.49
CA VAL A 14 -2.91 9.89 19.94
C VAL A 14 -3.55 11.02 19.13
N GLY A 15 -4.53 10.70 18.28
CA GLY A 15 -5.29 11.67 17.51
C GLY A 15 -4.59 12.16 16.24
N LEU A 16 -3.64 11.39 15.70
CA LEU A 16 -2.85 11.74 14.52
C LEU A 16 -3.06 10.73 13.39
N THR A 17 -2.99 11.22 12.15
CA THR A 17 -2.67 10.40 10.98
C THR A 17 -1.22 10.61 10.59
N HIS A 18 -0.59 9.62 9.97
CA HIS A 18 0.77 9.77 9.47
C HIS A 18 0.87 10.70 8.26
N GLY A 19 -0.06 10.60 7.30
CA GLY A 19 -0.11 11.47 6.12
C GLY A 19 0.93 11.20 5.01
N ASP A 20 1.79 10.19 5.18
CA ASP A 20 2.80 9.79 4.16
C ASP A 20 3.30 8.33 4.33
N ILE A 21 2.37 7.40 4.56
CA ILE A 21 2.71 5.96 4.68
C ILE A 21 3.12 5.45 3.30
N ARG A 22 4.39 5.07 3.15
CA ARG A 22 4.99 4.54 1.92
C ARG A 22 6.11 3.57 2.28
N LEU A 23 6.57 2.77 1.31
CA LEU A 23 7.71 1.87 1.54
C LEU A 23 8.95 2.61 2.04
N ALA A 24 9.17 3.86 1.58
CA ALA A 24 10.31 4.68 1.99
C ALA A 24 10.25 5.14 3.46
N SER A 25 9.04 5.28 4.05
CA SER A 25 8.87 5.62 5.47
C SER A 25 8.90 4.38 6.39
N MET A 26 8.99 3.18 5.82
CA MET A 26 9.05 1.91 6.56
C MET A 26 10.50 1.44 6.71
N LEU A 27 11.05 1.60 7.92
CA LEU A 27 12.38 1.08 8.27
C LEU A 27 12.27 -0.31 8.89
N LEU A 28 13.33 -1.10 8.79
CA LEU A 28 13.42 -2.42 9.41
C LEU A 28 14.64 -2.46 10.34
N ASP A 29 14.45 -2.97 11.55
CA ASP A 29 15.58 -3.27 12.43
C ASP A 29 16.24 -4.62 12.12
N SER A 30 17.27 -4.99 12.88
CA SER A 30 18.02 -6.23 12.67
C SER A 30 17.19 -7.50 12.83
N ASN A 31 16.03 -7.40 13.46
CA ASN A 31 15.10 -8.51 13.70
C ASN A 31 13.91 -8.45 12.74
N TRP A 32 14.01 -7.67 11.65
CA TRP A 32 12.94 -7.47 10.68
C TRP A 32 11.68 -6.83 11.26
N ASN A 33 11.78 -6.14 12.40
CA ASN A 33 10.65 -5.37 12.91
C ASN A 33 10.53 -4.04 12.19
N LEU A 34 9.31 -3.76 11.72
CA LEU A 34 8.97 -2.51 11.07
C LEU A 34 8.91 -1.36 12.07
N LYS A 35 9.56 -0.26 11.69
CA LYS A 35 9.49 1.05 12.35
C LYS A 35 8.99 2.08 11.34
N LEU A 36 7.85 2.68 11.65
CA LEU A 36 7.27 3.74 10.83
C LEU A 36 7.94 5.07 11.18
N SER A 37 8.47 5.75 10.18
CA SER A 37 9.30 6.95 10.29
C SER A 37 8.75 8.09 9.43
N ASP A 38 9.38 9.26 9.44
CA ASP A 38 8.98 10.41 8.60
C ASP A 38 7.60 11.01 8.96
N LEU A 39 7.49 11.52 10.18
CA LEU A 39 6.26 12.12 10.73
C LEU A 39 6.13 13.62 10.42
N ASP A 40 6.90 14.14 9.45
CA ASP A 40 6.88 15.55 9.06
C ASP A 40 5.52 16.00 8.49
N ARG A 41 4.75 15.05 7.96
CA ARG A 41 3.40 15.21 7.40
C ARG A 41 2.29 14.72 8.33
N ALA A 42 2.63 14.35 9.56
CA ALA A 42 1.63 13.93 10.54
C ALA A 42 0.64 15.06 10.79
N THR A 43 -0.65 14.74 10.70
CA THR A 43 -1.75 15.71 10.73
C THR A 43 -2.75 15.27 11.78
N ARG A 44 -3.41 16.21 12.48
CA ARG A 44 -4.43 15.85 13.47
C ARG A 44 -5.66 15.30 12.76
N ILE A 45 -6.25 14.26 13.34
CA ILE A 45 -7.50 13.70 12.82
C ILE A 45 -8.57 14.80 12.80
N GLY A 46 -9.24 14.92 11.66
CA GLY A 46 -10.28 15.93 11.41
C GLY A 46 -9.79 17.25 10.83
N GLU A 47 -8.48 17.48 10.73
CA GLU A 47 -7.91 18.63 10.00
C GLU A 47 -7.86 18.35 8.49
N ASP A 48 -7.92 19.43 7.70
CA ASP A 48 -7.87 19.35 6.24
C ASP A 48 -6.48 18.96 5.75
N ILE A 49 -6.45 18.06 4.78
CA ILE A 49 -5.22 17.62 4.14
C ILE A 49 -4.95 18.48 2.91
N ALA A 50 -3.82 19.20 2.94
CA ALA A 50 -3.40 20.02 1.81
C ALA A 50 -2.86 19.17 0.64
N VAL A 51 -2.11 18.11 0.93
CA VAL A 51 -1.44 17.29 -0.09
C VAL A 51 -1.14 15.90 0.44
N ILE A 52 -1.25 14.89 -0.42
CA ILE A 52 -0.74 13.53 -0.22
C ILE A 52 0.06 13.14 -1.46
N THR A 53 1.08 12.30 -1.28
CA THR A 53 1.81 11.69 -2.39
C THR A 53 0.85 10.83 -3.24
N GLU A 54 0.83 11.07 -4.56
CA GLU A 54 0.09 10.22 -5.51
C GLU A 54 0.40 8.73 -5.31
N LEU A 55 -0.53 7.86 -5.68
CA LEU A 55 -0.60 6.42 -5.33
C LEU A 55 -0.95 6.14 -3.87
N PHE A 56 -0.56 6.99 -2.92
CA PHE A 56 -0.76 6.75 -1.47
C PHE A 56 -1.91 7.57 -0.86
N GLY A 57 -2.54 8.41 -1.68
CA GLY A 57 -3.79 9.08 -1.37
C GLY A 57 -4.64 9.24 -2.62
N ARG A 58 -5.87 9.71 -2.44
CA ARG A 58 -6.73 10.12 -3.55
C ARG A 58 -7.55 11.33 -3.18
N LEU A 59 -7.91 12.10 -4.21
CA LEU A 59 -8.93 13.13 -4.08
C LEU A 59 -10.30 12.48 -3.83
N LEU A 60 -11.17 13.22 -3.16
CA LEU A 60 -12.56 12.87 -2.95
C LEU A 60 -13.32 12.94 -4.28
N SER A 61 -14.14 11.92 -4.52
CA SER A 61 -15.12 11.85 -5.59
C SER A 61 -16.38 12.63 -5.19
N LYS A 62 -17.42 12.60 -6.03
CA LYS A 62 -18.74 13.16 -5.68
C LYS A 62 -19.54 12.28 -4.72
N GLU A 63 -19.12 11.03 -4.54
CA GLU A 63 -19.76 10.03 -3.69
C GLU A 63 -19.15 10.00 -2.29
N ASP A 64 -18.02 10.67 -2.10
CA ASP A 64 -17.38 10.78 -0.79
C ASP A 64 -17.94 11.95 0.03
N ASP A 65 -17.83 11.81 1.36
CA ASP A 65 -18.11 12.90 2.28
C ASP A 65 -17.02 13.98 2.20
N GLY A 66 -17.40 15.20 1.86
CA GLY A 66 -16.54 16.38 1.81
C GLY A 66 -16.52 17.06 0.44
N ASP A 67 -15.53 17.94 0.23
CA ASP A 67 -15.41 18.69 -1.01
C ASP A 67 -14.70 17.87 -2.10
N THR A 68 -15.42 17.52 -3.16
CA THR A 68 -14.87 16.81 -4.33
C THR A 68 -13.64 17.53 -4.88
N GLY A 69 -12.59 16.77 -5.20
CA GLY A 69 -11.33 17.33 -5.73
C GLY A 69 -10.37 17.83 -4.64
N THR A 70 -10.72 17.67 -3.36
CA THR A 70 -9.80 17.84 -2.23
C THR A 70 -9.37 16.47 -1.67
N TYR A 71 -8.36 16.41 -0.79
CA TYR A 71 -8.04 15.19 -0.05
C TYR A 71 -8.98 14.96 1.15
N GLY A 72 -9.86 15.93 1.44
CA GLY A 72 -10.72 15.94 2.62
C GLY A 72 -9.94 16.01 3.92
N LYS A 73 -10.58 15.50 4.98
CA LYS A 73 -10.02 15.51 6.33
C LYS A 73 -9.16 14.28 6.61
N ALA A 74 -8.11 14.48 7.40
CA ALA A 74 -7.27 13.43 7.95
C ALA A 74 -8.08 12.47 8.82
N GLY A 75 -7.89 11.17 8.61
CA GLY A 75 -8.48 10.12 9.45
C GLY A 75 -8.16 8.72 8.93
N VAL A 76 -8.92 7.73 9.40
CA VAL A 76 -8.74 6.32 9.00
C VAL A 76 -8.71 6.13 7.48
N ARG A 77 -9.56 6.85 6.72
CA ARG A 77 -9.60 6.79 5.26
C ARG A 77 -8.25 7.07 4.62
N THR A 78 -7.51 8.06 5.11
CA THR A 78 -6.28 8.53 4.44
C THR A 78 -5.12 7.57 4.70
N ASP A 79 -4.95 7.13 5.95
CA ASP A 79 -3.88 6.18 6.29
C ASP A 79 -4.19 4.77 5.80
N SER A 80 -5.45 4.30 5.86
CA SER A 80 -5.83 2.99 5.28
C SER A 80 -5.63 2.94 3.76
N PHE A 81 -5.90 4.04 3.05
CA PHE A 81 -5.64 4.14 1.61
C PHE A 81 -4.15 3.99 1.30
N ALA A 82 -3.28 4.60 2.11
CA ALA A 82 -1.83 4.49 1.95
C ALA A 82 -1.31 3.07 2.31
N ILE A 83 -1.79 2.49 3.41
CA ILE A 83 -1.49 1.10 3.83
C ILE A 83 -1.85 0.12 2.71
N ARG A 84 -2.96 0.34 2.03
CA ARG A 84 -3.37 -0.49 0.89
C ARG A 84 -2.37 -0.43 -0.26
N SER A 85 -1.92 0.75 -0.65
CA SER A 85 -0.94 0.88 -1.75
C SER A 85 0.38 0.19 -1.40
N VAL A 86 0.79 0.26 -0.12
CA VAL A 86 1.90 -0.56 0.38
C VAL A 86 1.58 -2.05 0.25
N PHE A 87 0.42 -2.51 0.70
CA PHE A 87 0.08 -3.93 0.68
C PHE A 87 0.00 -4.49 -0.74
N TYR A 88 -0.65 -3.77 -1.66
CA TYR A 88 -0.66 -4.09 -3.08
C TYR A 88 0.77 -4.25 -3.61
N THR A 89 1.65 -3.28 -3.31
CA THR A 89 3.03 -3.29 -3.77
C THR A 89 3.81 -4.49 -3.23
N LEU A 90 3.60 -4.87 -1.98
CA LEU A 90 4.23 -6.03 -1.38
C LEU A 90 3.74 -7.34 -2.00
N LEU A 91 2.43 -7.47 -2.28
CA LEU A 91 1.86 -8.68 -2.90
C LEU A 91 2.23 -8.83 -4.38
N ARG A 92 2.40 -7.73 -5.11
CA ARG A 92 2.61 -7.75 -6.57
C ARG A 92 4.06 -7.48 -6.98
N GLY A 93 4.90 -6.96 -6.08
CA GLY A 93 6.25 -6.49 -6.39
C GLY A 93 6.30 -5.17 -7.18
N HIS A 94 5.15 -4.51 -7.36
CA HIS A 94 5.04 -3.23 -8.06
C HIS A 94 3.88 -2.38 -7.57
N GLU A 95 3.99 -1.06 -7.74
CA GLU A 95 2.94 -0.10 -7.39
C GLU A 95 1.66 -0.33 -8.23
N PRO A 96 0.48 0.07 -7.72
CA PRO A 96 -0.75 0.08 -8.52
C PRO A 96 -0.53 0.86 -9.81
N TYR A 97 -1.10 0.37 -10.91
CA TYR A 97 -1.00 0.98 -12.24
C TYR A 97 0.40 1.04 -12.88
N LYS A 98 1.42 0.39 -12.31
CA LYS A 98 2.79 0.42 -12.87
C LYS A 98 2.89 -0.22 -14.25
N THR A 99 2.00 -1.14 -14.58
CA THR A 99 1.97 -1.85 -15.87
C THR A 99 1.27 -1.07 -16.98
N GLU A 100 0.50 -0.06 -16.60
CA GLU A 100 -0.23 0.84 -17.47
C GLU A 100 0.63 2.05 -17.82
N SER A 101 0.54 2.52 -19.06
CA SER A 101 1.19 3.75 -19.50
C SER A 101 0.21 4.56 -20.32
N TRP A 102 -0.03 5.79 -19.89
CA TRP A 102 -0.87 6.76 -20.60
C TRP A 102 -0.06 7.93 -21.14
N GLY A 103 1.22 7.67 -21.48
CA GLY A 103 2.11 8.68 -22.07
C GLY A 103 2.30 9.90 -21.15
N THR A 104 2.19 11.10 -21.73
CA THR A 104 2.38 12.38 -21.01
C THR A 104 1.31 12.63 -19.96
N ASP A 105 0.15 11.99 -20.08
CA ASP A 105 -1.01 12.22 -19.22
C ASP A 105 -1.10 11.19 -18.08
N HIS A 106 -0.05 10.38 -17.88
CA HIS A 106 -0.06 9.27 -16.92
C HIS A 106 -0.48 9.68 -15.52
N PHE A 107 0.10 10.74 -14.95
CA PHE A 107 -0.24 11.19 -13.59
C PHE A 107 -1.64 11.81 -13.50
N VAL A 108 -2.11 12.47 -14.57
CA VAL A 108 -3.47 13.04 -14.63
C VAL A 108 -4.50 11.92 -14.61
N ILE A 109 -4.36 10.94 -15.52
CA ILE A 109 -5.27 9.80 -15.63
C ILE A 109 -5.21 8.92 -14.37
N LEU A 110 -4.02 8.74 -13.79
CA LEU A 110 -3.86 8.03 -12.52
C LEU A 110 -4.66 8.71 -11.39
N GLY A 111 -4.52 10.03 -11.26
CA GLY A 111 -5.26 10.82 -10.28
C GLY A 111 -6.77 10.76 -10.49
N GLU A 112 -7.22 10.87 -11.75
CA GLU A 112 -8.64 10.75 -12.13
C GLU A 112 -9.20 9.37 -11.79
N ASN A 113 -8.51 8.29 -12.17
CA ASN A 113 -8.93 6.92 -11.86
C ASN A 113 -9.10 6.72 -10.36
N PHE A 114 -8.09 7.10 -9.56
CA PHE A 114 -8.19 6.99 -8.11
C PHE A 114 -9.34 7.83 -7.56
N GLN A 115 -9.53 9.06 -8.04
CA GLN A 115 -10.63 9.92 -7.61
C GLN A 115 -12.00 9.31 -7.95
N GLN A 116 -12.15 8.70 -9.13
CA GLN A 116 -13.40 8.04 -9.54
C GLN A 116 -13.57 6.63 -8.94
N ARG A 117 -12.67 6.20 -8.05
CA ARG A 117 -12.65 4.85 -7.47
C ARG A 117 -12.49 3.75 -8.52
N GLU A 118 -11.94 4.10 -9.67
CA GLU A 118 -11.46 3.14 -10.66
C GLU A 118 -10.09 2.67 -10.15
N PHE A 119 -10.00 1.40 -9.76
CA PHE A 119 -8.82 0.84 -9.12
C PHE A 119 -8.21 -0.30 -9.93
N ALA A 120 -6.92 -0.58 -9.68
CA ALA A 120 -6.19 -1.61 -10.39
C ALA A 120 -6.85 -3.00 -10.17
N PRO A 121 -6.88 -3.88 -11.20
CA PRO A 121 -7.54 -5.17 -11.10
C PRO A 121 -7.01 -6.04 -9.94
N LEU A 122 -7.92 -6.76 -9.30
CA LEU A 122 -7.64 -7.71 -8.22
C LEU A 122 -7.94 -9.15 -8.66
N THR A 123 -7.21 -10.12 -8.11
CA THR A 123 -7.30 -11.55 -8.38
C THR A 123 -8.23 -12.30 -7.40
N SER A 124 -8.90 -11.58 -6.49
CA SER A 124 -9.85 -12.11 -5.48
C SER A 124 -9.23 -12.95 -4.35
N SER A 125 -7.94 -12.76 -4.07
CA SER A 125 -7.29 -13.35 -2.88
C SER A 125 -7.80 -12.74 -1.56
N ALA A 126 -7.49 -13.36 -0.42
CA ALA A 126 -7.80 -12.77 0.89
C ALA A 126 -7.12 -11.40 1.10
N GLY A 127 -5.86 -11.26 0.64
CA GLY A 127 -5.16 -9.97 0.66
C GLY A 127 -5.84 -8.92 -0.21
N ASP A 128 -6.38 -9.34 -1.36
CA ASP A 128 -7.12 -8.46 -2.27
C ASP A 128 -8.45 -7.99 -1.68
N ALA A 129 -9.13 -8.83 -0.88
CA ALA A 129 -10.33 -8.43 -0.16
C ALA A 129 -10.02 -7.29 0.83
N ILE A 130 -8.91 -7.39 1.56
CA ILE A 130 -8.43 -6.33 2.47
C ILE A 130 -8.09 -5.06 1.66
N ILE A 131 -7.42 -5.22 0.52
CA ILE A 131 -7.06 -4.10 -0.37
C ILE A 131 -8.32 -3.37 -0.86
N SER A 132 -9.33 -4.11 -1.30
CA SER A 132 -10.61 -3.57 -1.78
C SER A 132 -11.33 -2.77 -0.69
N LYS A 133 -11.41 -3.32 0.54
CA LYS A 133 -12.02 -2.63 1.68
C LYS A 133 -11.31 -1.30 2.00
N CYS A 134 -9.98 -1.28 1.96
CA CYS A 134 -9.21 -0.06 2.16
C CYS A 134 -9.44 0.97 1.03
N TRP A 135 -9.53 0.51 -0.22
CA TRP A 135 -9.82 1.34 -1.39
C TRP A 135 -11.16 2.07 -1.27
N ASN A 136 -12.17 1.35 -0.79
CA ASN A 136 -13.54 1.82 -0.64
C ASN A 136 -13.82 2.52 0.69
N GLY A 137 -12.84 2.56 1.61
CA GLY A 137 -12.97 3.21 2.91
C GLY A 137 -13.92 2.47 3.87
N GLU A 138 -13.94 1.14 3.84
CA GLU A 138 -14.86 0.31 4.62
C GLU A 138 -14.46 0.14 6.10
N TYR A 139 -13.25 0.58 6.48
CA TYR A 139 -12.78 0.54 7.87
C TYR A 139 -13.07 1.85 8.60
N HIS A 140 -13.62 1.74 9.81
CA HIS A 140 -13.95 2.89 10.67
C HIS A 140 -12.83 3.23 11.66
N SER A 141 -11.88 2.31 11.85
CA SER A 141 -10.66 2.53 12.64
C SER A 141 -9.51 1.68 12.12
N ILE A 142 -8.27 2.09 12.40
CA ILE A 142 -7.10 1.27 12.09
C ILE A 142 -7.10 -0.03 12.89
N LYS A 143 -7.74 -0.04 14.08
CA LYS A 143 -7.94 -1.26 14.87
C LYS A 143 -8.68 -2.37 14.10
N GLU A 144 -9.67 -2.02 13.29
CA GLU A 144 -10.36 -3.01 12.44
C GLU A 144 -9.40 -3.60 11.41
N LEU A 145 -8.54 -2.77 10.82
CA LEU A 145 -7.51 -3.22 9.87
C LEU A 145 -6.42 -4.07 10.55
N VAL A 146 -6.07 -3.80 11.80
CA VAL A 146 -5.17 -4.68 12.58
C VAL A 146 -5.76 -6.08 12.74
N ALA A 147 -7.08 -6.22 12.90
CA ALA A 147 -7.73 -7.51 13.09
C ALA A 147 -7.70 -8.40 11.83
N GLU A 148 -7.52 -7.82 10.65
CA GLU A 148 -7.32 -8.54 9.38
C GLU A 148 -5.94 -9.20 9.30
N PHE A 149 -5.00 -8.84 10.20
CA PHE A 149 -3.67 -9.41 10.30
C PHE A 149 -3.43 -9.94 11.73
N PRO A 150 -3.93 -11.14 12.07
CA PRO A 150 -3.76 -11.73 13.40
C PRO A 150 -2.28 -11.96 13.76
N ASP A 151 -2.01 -12.14 15.06
CA ASP A 151 -0.66 -12.46 15.53
C ASP A 151 -0.34 -13.91 15.17
N ASP A 152 0.56 -14.13 14.22
CA ASP A 152 0.97 -15.48 13.78
C ASP A 152 1.90 -16.18 14.79
N THR A 153 2.01 -15.68 16.03
CA THR A 153 2.81 -16.32 17.09
C THR A 153 2.25 -17.68 17.53
N GLU A 154 1.02 -18.04 17.16
CA GLU A 154 0.52 -19.40 17.29
C GLU A 154 -0.24 -19.81 16.01
N GLN A 155 0.39 -20.67 15.20
CA GLN A 155 -0.16 -21.42 14.05
C GLN A 155 -0.23 -20.69 12.69
N HIS A 156 0.90 -20.58 11.98
CA HIS A 156 0.91 -20.83 10.52
C HIS A 156 2.31 -21.01 9.89
N ASP A 157 3.14 -21.94 10.40
CA ASP A 157 4.06 -22.63 9.49
C ASP A 157 3.21 -23.59 8.63
N LEU A 158 3.37 -23.57 7.29
CA LEU A 158 3.38 -24.73 6.37
C LEU A 158 2.43 -24.80 5.15
N VAL A 159 1.39 -23.97 4.92
CA VAL A 159 0.50 -24.25 3.75
C VAL A 159 0.35 -23.11 2.73
N VAL A 160 0.18 -21.86 3.14
CA VAL A 160 0.07 -20.74 2.17
C VAL A 160 1.45 -20.23 1.74
N GLU A 161 2.42 -20.25 2.67
CA GLU A 161 3.80 -19.88 2.38
C GLU A 161 4.48 -20.82 1.38
N GLU A 162 4.21 -22.12 1.40
CA GLU A 162 4.99 -23.07 0.61
C GLU A 162 4.81 -22.86 -0.91
N GLN A 163 3.61 -22.49 -1.36
CA GLN A 163 3.32 -22.28 -2.78
C GLN A 163 3.83 -20.93 -3.30
N GLU A 164 3.67 -19.85 -2.53
CA GLU A 164 4.19 -18.52 -2.87
C GLU A 164 5.71 -18.46 -2.76
N PHE A 165 6.32 -19.04 -1.72
CA PHE A 165 7.78 -19.14 -1.61
C PHE A 165 8.37 -20.04 -2.69
N THR A 166 7.70 -21.13 -3.09
CA THR A 166 8.17 -21.96 -4.19
C THR A 166 8.15 -21.18 -5.51
N THR A 167 7.10 -20.40 -5.75
CA THR A 167 7.01 -19.52 -6.93
C THR A 167 8.09 -18.44 -6.90
N LEU A 168 8.31 -17.78 -5.75
CA LEU A 168 9.36 -16.78 -5.57
C LEU A 168 10.76 -17.37 -5.75
N ARG A 169 11.04 -18.54 -5.18
CA ARG A 169 12.33 -19.24 -5.36
C ARG A 169 12.54 -19.68 -6.81
N HIS A 170 11.48 -20.08 -7.51
CA HIS A 170 11.54 -20.38 -8.93
C HIS A 170 11.90 -19.12 -9.74
N LEU A 171 11.18 -18.01 -9.51
CA LEU A 171 11.48 -16.73 -10.15
C LEU A 171 12.92 -16.27 -9.85
N GLU A 172 13.36 -16.38 -8.60
CA GLU A 172 14.73 -16.04 -8.19
C GLU A 172 15.75 -16.89 -8.95
N SER A 173 15.50 -18.19 -9.09
CA SER A 173 16.36 -19.10 -9.84
C SER A 173 16.43 -18.73 -11.32
N GLU A 174 15.30 -18.41 -11.95
CA GLU A 174 15.25 -17.93 -13.33
C GLU A 174 16.02 -16.61 -13.50
N CYS A 175 15.79 -15.63 -12.63
CA CYS A 175 16.54 -14.37 -12.63
C CYS A 175 18.05 -14.60 -12.50
N ARG A 176 18.48 -15.48 -11.59
CA ARG A 176 19.90 -15.86 -11.42
C ARG A 176 20.46 -16.55 -12.67
N SER A 177 19.66 -17.38 -13.34
CA SER A 177 20.04 -18.01 -14.61
C SER A 177 20.22 -16.99 -15.73
N PHE A 178 19.30 -16.01 -15.84
CA PHE A 178 19.42 -14.93 -16.81
C PHE A 178 20.64 -14.05 -16.60
N ILE A 179 20.99 -13.75 -15.34
CA ILE A 179 22.24 -13.05 -15.01
C ILE A 179 23.45 -13.89 -15.44
N LYS A 180 23.51 -15.17 -15.06
CA LYS A 180 24.62 -16.07 -15.41
C LYS A 180 24.79 -16.27 -16.91
N SER A 181 23.70 -16.26 -17.67
CA SER A 181 23.74 -16.38 -19.13
C SER A 181 24.21 -15.10 -19.85
N GLY A 182 24.48 -14.02 -19.12
CA GLY A 182 24.88 -12.72 -19.70
C GLY A 182 23.78 -12.09 -20.55
N LEU A 183 22.51 -12.49 -20.35
CA LEU A 183 21.36 -11.91 -21.05
C LEU A 183 21.20 -10.44 -20.64
N VAL A 184 21.33 -10.15 -19.34
CA VAL A 184 21.19 -8.82 -18.75
C VAL A 184 22.22 -7.84 -19.33
N ASP A 185 23.45 -8.30 -19.58
CA ASP A 185 24.52 -7.48 -20.17
C ASP A 185 24.29 -7.17 -21.66
N ARG A 186 23.42 -7.93 -22.33
CA ARG A 186 23.07 -7.79 -23.74
C ARG A 186 21.79 -6.98 -23.96
N LEU A 187 21.06 -6.66 -22.89
CA LEU A 187 19.90 -5.76 -22.98
C LEU A 187 20.39 -4.33 -23.25
N LYS A 188 19.87 -3.72 -24.32
CA LYS A 188 20.14 -2.31 -24.62
C LYS A 188 19.65 -1.47 -23.44
N ARG A 189 20.57 -0.75 -22.80
CA ARG A 189 20.25 0.31 -21.85
C ARG A 189 19.79 1.50 -22.67
N TYR A 190 18.49 1.80 -22.59
CA TYR A 190 17.90 3.01 -23.15
C TYR A 190 18.01 4.14 -22.13
#